data_AF-A0A6J1UXF2-F1
#
_entry.id   AF-A0A6J1UXF2-F1
#
_cell.length_a   1.000
_cell.length_b   1.000
_cell.length_c   1.000
_cell.angle_alpha   90.00
_cell.angle_beta   90.00
_cell.angle_gamma   90.00
#
_symmetry.space_group_name_H-M   'P 1'
#
loop_
_entity.id
_entity.type
_entity.pdbx_description
1 polymer ?
#
loop_
_entity_poly.entity_id
_entity_poly.type
_entity_poly.pdbx_seq_one_letter_code
_entity_poly.pdbx_strand_id
1 'polypeptide(L)'
;MYRRERSVPLRGSSLALYNNLAVLPLPAKRLSYFASVHGASVGLVSAAADGTGCAHRQLQAREGGLGPPIVTQAAWCELPSRTLLVLASWKGIQMYEPDGSAMVYWHALDGMEASAGMLLFARGIAGTGLHFVCVGTSTGSVLVFDVPAKGTNITLSEVLEQHSSPITDIGAELCEQPEGAADLVTADDSGALCVWGSGETFRLITKIPTSDCTCSSVKLWNGVIAAGYGNGQIRLYEAAHGTLRAQVNAHARWIYALDLAPLSGKLLSAAEDSFVRVWGLRHKADTDSLEITHCHTECVTDTQICGARFCNPEGTAFAVTGFELNEIILYHQV
;
A
#
# COMPACT_ATOMS: atom_id res chain seq x y z
N MET A 1 8.80 13.88 -18.91
CA MET A 1 7.35 14.23 -18.80
C MET A 1 6.58 12.93 -18.93
N TYR A 2 5.49 12.67 -18.22
CA TYR A 2 4.74 11.41 -18.43
C TYR A 2 3.69 11.58 -19.53
N ARG A 3 3.40 10.52 -20.28
CA ARG A 3 2.34 10.47 -21.28
C ARG A 3 1.52 9.20 -21.12
N ARG A 4 0.21 9.33 -21.35
CA ARG A 4 -0.72 8.21 -21.33
C ARG A 4 -0.35 7.19 -22.42
N GLU A 5 -0.32 5.92 -22.03
CA GLU A 5 -0.17 4.78 -22.91
C GLU A 5 -1.50 4.03 -23.07
N ARG A 6 -1.48 2.93 -23.82
CA ARG A 6 -2.63 2.04 -23.94
C ARG A 6 -3.00 1.47 -22.57
N SER A 7 -4.23 1.70 -22.14
CA SER A 7 -4.75 1.15 -20.89
C SER A 7 -4.79 -0.38 -20.89
N VAL A 8 -4.76 -0.98 -19.70
CA VAL A 8 -4.98 -2.42 -19.49
C VAL A 8 -6.44 -2.63 -19.11
N PRO A 9 -7.23 -3.44 -19.85
CA PRO A 9 -8.62 -3.67 -19.51
C PRO A 9 -8.75 -4.48 -18.19
N LEU A 10 -9.84 -4.26 -17.48
CA LEU A 10 -10.26 -5.03 -16.31
C LEU A 10 -11.57 -5.76 -16.63
N ARG A 11 -11.77 -6.96 -16.06
CA ARG A 11 -13.05 -7.70 -16.19
C ARG A 11 -14.16 -7.16 -15.28
N GLY A 12 -13.82 -6.35 -14.28
CA GLY A 12 -14.74 -5.67 -13.38
C GLY A 12 -14.31 -4.22 -13.18
N SER A 13 -15.06 -3.45 -12.39
CA SER A 13 -14.72 -2.05 -12.10
C SER A 13 -13.93 -1.89 -10.80
N SER A 14 -13.23 -0.78 -10.61
CA SER A 14 -12.58 -0.50 -9.32
C SER A 14 -13.58 0.18 -8.36
N LEU A 15 -13.88 -0.44 -7.21
CA LEU A 15 -14.93 0.05 -6.28
C LEU A 15 -14.44 0.40 -4.87
N ALA A 16 -13.25 -0.02 -4.45
CA ALA A 16 -12.69 0.49 -3.19
C ALA A 16 -12.08 1.87 -3.43
N LEU A 17 -12.35 2.86 -2.58
CA LEU A 17 -11.98 4.26 -2.84
C LEU A 17 -10.50 4.58 -2.63
N TYR A 18 -9.79 3.88 -1.75
CA TYR A 18 -8.41 4.23 -1.37
C TYR A 18 -7.48 3.04 -1.50
N ASN A 19 -6.24 3.28 -1.94
CA ASN A 19 -5.21 2.26 -2.17
C ASN A 19 -5.71 1.03 -2.96
N ASN A 20 -6.60 1.24 -3.94
CA ASN A 20 -7.28 0.16 -4.66
C ASN A 20 -6.37 -0.63 -5.62
N LEU A 21 -5.24 -0.05 -6.02
CA LEU A 21 -4.34 -0.62 -7.00
C LEU A 21 -3.07 -1.16 -6.33
N ALA A 22 -2.73 -2.40 -6.67
CA ALA A 22 -1.40 -2.96 -6.43
C ALA A 22 -0.76 -3.36 -7.75
N VAL A 23 0.57 -3.31 -7.80
CA VAL A 23 1.38 -3.69 -8.96
C VAL A 23 2.53 -4.56 -8.48
N LEU A 24 2.77 -5.67 -9.18
CA LEU A 24 3.96 -6.50 -9.01
C LEU A 24 4.70 -6.57 -10.36
N PRO A 25 5.79 -5.82 -10.53
CA PRO A 25 6.61 -5.91 -11.73
C PRO A 25 7.37 -7.25 -11.77
N LEU A 26 7.42 -7.90 -12.92
CA LEU A 26 8.19 -9.13 -13.15
C LEU A 26 9.18 -8.93 -14.30
N PRO A 27 10.30 -8.21 -14.09
CA PRO A 27 11.23 -7.84 -15.16
C PRO A 27 11.78 -9.03 -15.93
N ALA A 28 12.09 -10.13 -15.23
CA ALA A 28 12.59 -11.37 -15.83
C ALA A 28 11.62 -11.99 -16.85
N LYS A 29 10.31 -11.71 -16.70
CA LYS A 29 9.26 -12.20 -17.60
C LYS A 29 8.72 -11.11 -18.54
N ARG A 30 9.22 -9.87 -18.45
CA ARG A 30 8.70 -8.69 -19.18
C ARG A 30 7.18 -8.51 -19.04
N LEU A 31 6.67 -8.79 -17.85
CA LEU A 31 5.25 -8.77 -17.50
C LEU A 31 5.09 -7.98 -16.19
N SER A 32 3.90 -7.44 -15.99
CA SER A 32 3.49 -6.88 -14.69
C SER A 32 2.16 -7.51 -14.28
N TYR A 33 2.02 -7.83 -13.00
CA TYR A 33 0.73 -8.16 -12.42
C TYR A 33 0.10 -6.91 -11.82
N PHE A 34 -1.20 -6.79 -12.01
CA PHE A 34 -2.03 -5.73 -11.46
C PHE A 34 -3.16 -6.36 -10.67
N ALA A 35 -3.46 -5.80 -9.50
CA ALA A 35 -4.60 -6.18 -8.69
C ALA A 35 -5.46 -4.96 -8.40
N SER A 36 -6.77 -5.09 -8.62
CA SER A 36 -7.76 -4.06 -8.31
C SER A 36 -8.93 -4.65 -7.53
N VAL A 37 -9.38 -3.96 -6.49
CA VAL A 37 -10.48 -4.43 -5.64
C VAL A 37 -11.84 -3.99 -6.18
N HIS A 38 -12.76 -4.95 -6.31
CA HIS A 38 -14.15 -4.79 -6.75
C HIS A 38 -15.10 -5.49 -5.76
N GLY A 39 -15.53 -4.78 -4.72
CA GLY A 39 -16.43 -5.31 -3.68
C GLY A 39 -15.86 -6.54 -2.98
N ALA A 40 -16.49 -7.69 -3.17
CA ALA A 40 -16.05 -8.98 -2.62
C ALA A 40 -14.92 -9.67 -3.40
N SER A 41 -14.54 -9.10 -4.54
CA SER A 41 -13.64 -9.75 -5.49
C SER A 41 -12.42 -8.90 -5.80
N VAL A 42 -11.35 -9.55 -6.22
CA VAL A 42 -10.12 -8.91 -6.69
C VAL A 42 -9.88 -9.32 -8.12
N GLY A 43 -9.85 -8.33 -9.01
CA GLY A 43 -9.45 -8.52 -10.41
C GLY A 43 -7.93 -8.55 -10.48
N LEU A 44 -7.40 -9.66 -10.97
CA LEU A 44 -5.98 -9.82 -11.29
C LEU A 44 -5.78 -9.77 -12.79
N VAL A 45 -4.83 -8.98 -13.24
CA VAL A 45 -4.44 -8.91 -14.64
C VAL A 45 -2.93 -9.04 -14.76
N SER A 46 -2.48 -9.97 -15.59
CA SER A 46 -1.11 -9.96 -16.10
C SER A 46 -1.09 -9.23 -17.43
N ALA A 47 -0.18 -8.27 -17.61
CA ALA A 47 -0.03 -7.54 -18.86
C ALA A 47 1.43 -7.51 -19.28
N ALA A 48 1.69 -7.81 -20.56
CA ALA A 48 3.02 -7.72 -21.16
C ALA A 48 3.46 -6.26 -21.27
N ALA A 49 4.76 -6.00 -21.12
CA ALA A 49 5.31 -4.64 -21.17
C ALA A 49 5.08 -3.94 -22.53
N ASP A 50 4.87 -4.70 -23.60
CA ASP A 50 4.56 -4.19 -24.95
C ASP A 50 3.04 -4.02 -25.20
N GLY A 51 2.20 -4.33 -24.22
CA GLY A 51 0.75 -4.23 -24.31
C GLY A 51 0.10 -5.23 -25.30
N THR A 52 0.83 -6.26 -25.75
CA THR A 52 0.36 -7.21 -26.77
C THR A 52 -0.45 -8.38 -26.22
N GLY A 53 -0.38 -8.64 -24.91
CA GLY A 53 -1.11 -9.73 -24.27
C GLY A 53 -1.47 -9.44 -22.82
N CYS A 54 -2.72 -9.75 -22.45
CA CYS A 54 -3.17 -9.75 -21.07
C CYS A 54 -3.91 -11.05 -20.71
N ALA A 55 -3.72 -11.52 -19.48
CA ALA A 55 -4.52 -12.62 -18.94
C ALA A 55 -5.20 -12.16 -17.66
N HIS A 56 -6.45 -12.58 -17.48
CA HIS A 56 -7.28 -12.14 -16.36
C HIS A 56 -7.60 -13.33 -15.45
N ARG A 57 -7.56 -13.07 -14.14
CA ARG A 57 -8.07 -13.95 -13.09
C ARG A 57 -8.92 -13.11 -12.16
N GLN A 58 -9.96 -13.71 -11.60
CA GLN A 58 -10.75 -13.07 -10.55
C GLN A 58 -10.65 -13.94 -9.30
N LEU A 59 -10.22 -13.34 -8.20
CA LEU A 59 -10.28 -13.96 -6.90
C LEU A 59 -11.57 -13.52 -6.23
N GLN A 60 -12.29 -14.48 -5.66
CA GLN A 60 -13.37 -14.20 -4.73
C GLN A 60 -12.82 -14.44 -3.34
N ALA A 61 -13.01 -13.46 -2.44
CA ALA A 61 -12.71 -13.69 -1.05
C ALA A 61 -13.58 -14.86 -0.55
N ARG A 62 -12.94 -15.97 -0.19
CA ARG A 62 -13.62 -17.18 0.27
C ARG A 62 -13.99 -17.03 1.75
N GLU A 63 -15.27 -17.05 2.09
CA GLU A 63 -15.70 -16.86 3.48
C GLU A 63 -16.91 -17.75 3.83
N GLY A 64 -17.11 -18.00 5.14
CA GLY A 64 -18.33 -18.58 5.72
C GLY A 64 -19.05 -17.55 6.59
N GLY A 65 -20.38 -17.45 6.48
CA GLY A 65 -21.20 -16.48 7.25
C GLY A 65 -22.32 -15.83 6.44
N LEU A 66 -23.06 -14.89 7.06
CA LEU A 66 -24.14 -14.11 6.44
C LEU A 66 -23.65 -12.71 6.00
N GLY A 67 -23.81 -12.40 4.72
CA GLY A 67 -23.48 -11.09 4.10
C GLY A 67 -22.37 -11.16 3.05
N PRO A 68 -22.34 -10.26 2.06
CA PRO A 68 -21.27 -10.26 1.04
C PRO A 68 -19.94 -9.78 1.65
N PRO A 69 -18.81 -10.47 1.37
CA PRO A 69 -17.49 -10.01 1.77
C PRO A 69 -17.21 -8.62 1.20
N ILE A 70 -16.52 -7.76 1.94
CA ILE A 70 -15.93 -6.55 1.38
C ILE A 70 -14.42 -6.67 1.55
N VAL A 71 -13.73 -6.85 0.41
CA VAL A 71 -12.28 -6.76 0.35
C VAL A 71 -11.93 -5.29 0.50
N THR A 72 -11.04 -4.98 1.43
CA THR A 72 -10.61 -3.61 1.74
C THR A 72 -9.34 -3.26 0.98
N GLN A 73 -8.45 -4.22 0.75
CA GLN A 73 -7.17 -4.04 0.08
C GLN A 73 -6.63 -5.37 -0.47
N ALA A 74 -5.93 -5.29 -1.59
CA ALA A 74 -5.09 -6.35 -2.12
C ALA A 74 -3.67 -5.78 -2.31
N ALA A 75 -2.64 -6.52 -1.90
CA ALA A 75 -1.25 -6.12 -2.10
C ALA A 75 -0.34 -7.33 -2.24
N TRP A 76 0.74 -7.19 -3.00
CA TRP A 76 1.82 -8.16 -2.98
C TRP A 76 2.82 -7.79 -1.88
N CYS A 77 3.19 -8.79 -1.08
CA CYS A 77 4.32 -8.72 -0.17
C CYS A 77 5.49 -9.45 -0.82
N GLU A 78 6.49 -8.71 -1.29
CA GLU A 78 7.72 -9.24 -1.87
C GLU A 78 8.75 -9.47 -0.76
N LEU A 79 8.77 -10.66 -0.18
CA LEU A 79 9.81 -11.06 0.76
C LEU A 79 10.98 -11.69 -0.01
N PRO A 80 12.24 -11.57 0.46
CA PRO A 80 13.42 -12.14 -0.19
C PRO A 80 13.29 -13.61 -0.61
N SER A 81 12.61 -14.42 0.21
CA SER A 81 12.45 -15.86 -0.04
C SER A 81 11.13 -16.22 -0.71
N ARG A 82 10.13 -15.32 -0.69
CA ARG A 82 8.77 -15.63 -1.10
C ARG A 82 7.95 -14.36 -1.38
N THR A 83 7.31 -14.32 -2.55
CA THR A 83 6.25 -13.33 -2.80
C THR A 83 4.89 -13.94 -2.46
N LEU A 84 4.03 -13.16 -1.82
CA LEU A 84 2.64 -13.53 -1.54
C LEU A 84 1.69 -12.45 -2.02
N LEU A 85 0.52 -12.85 -2.54
CA LEU A 85 -0.61 -11.94 -2.72
C LEU A 85 -1.47 -12.00 -1.46
N VAL A 86 -1.62 -10.87 -0.78
CA VAL A 86 -2.37 -10.76 0.48
C VAL A 86 -3.64 -9.96 0.23
N LEU A 87 -4.78 -10.50 0.66
CA LEU A 87 -6.08 -9.86 0.62
C LEU A 87 -6.54 -9.59 2.05
N ALA A 88 -6.90 -8.35 2.33
CA ALA A 88 -7.54 -7.95 3.58
C ALA A 88 -9.05 -7.73 3.33
N SER A 89 -9.90 -8.17 4.26
CA SER A 89 -11.35 -8.03 4.17
C SER A 89 -11.99 -7.68 5.53
N TRP A 90 -13.31 -7.54 5.55
CA TRP A 90 -14.10 -7.40 6.78
C TRP A 90 -14.13 -8.67 7.65
N LYS A 91 -13.74 -9.83 7.12
CA LYS A 91 -13.74 -11.09 7.90
C LYS A 91 -12.36 -11.60 8.22
N GLY A 92 -11.33 -11.18 7.49
CA GLY A 92 -10.06 -11.86 7.61
C GLY A 92 -8.98 -11.39 6.65
N ILE A 93 -7.94 -12.21 6.64
CA ILE A 93 -6.73 -12.03 5.85
C ILE A 93 -6.49 -13.33 5.11
N GLN A 94 -6.41 -13.26 3.78
CA GLN A 94 -6.08 -14.39 2.91
C GLN A 94 -4.72 -14.15 2.28
N MET A 95 -3.89 -15.19 2.26
CA MET A 95 -2.62 -15.15 1.55
C MET A 95 -2.62 -16.21 0.46
N TYR A 96 -2.21 -15.81 -0.74
CA TYR A 96 -2.17 -16.63 -1.94
C TYR A 96 -0.76 -16.65 -2.52
N GLU A 97 -0.50 -17.66 -3.34
CA GLU A 97 0.60 -17.61 -4.30
C GLU A 97 0.49 -16.34 -5.18
N PRO A 98 1.61 -15.80 -5.72
CA PRO A 98 1.63 -14.47 -6.36
C PRO A 98 0.65 -14.29 -7.52
N ASP A 99 0.33 -15.35 -8.24
CA ASP A 99 -0.59 -15.35 -9.39
C ASP A 99 -2.06 -15.57 -8.99
N GLY A 100 -2.34 -15.70 -7.69
CA GLY A 100 -3.66 -16.00 -7.13
C GLY A 100 -4.14 -17.43 -7.39
N SER A 101 -3.27 -18.36 -7.79
CA SER A 101 -3.68 -19.73 -8.15
C SER A 101 -4.11 -20.57 -6.94
N ALA A 102 -3.42 -20.42 -5.81
CA ALA A 102 -3.65 -21.21 -4.60
C ALA A 102 -3.62 -20.32 -3.35
N MET A 103 -4.58 -20.53 -2.45
CA MET A 103 -4.57 -19.95 -1.11
C MET A 103 -3.67 -20.79 -0.22
N VAL A 104 -2.75 -20.16 0.50
CA VAL A 104 -1.76 -20.82 1.37
C VAL A 104 -2.00 -20.55 2.84
N TYR A 105 -2.76 -19.51 3.17
CA TYR A 105 -3.11 -19.17 4.55
C TYR A 105 -4.42 -18.37 4.63
N TRP A 106 -5.11 -18.51 5.76
CA TRP A 106 -6.31 -17.76 6.13
C TRP A 106 -6.28 -17.46 7.63
N HIS A 107 -6.58 -16.22 7.98
CA HIS A 107 -6.78 -15.77 9.34
C HIS A 107 -8.13 -15.07 9.44
N ALA A 108 -9.02 -15.57 10.31
CA ALA A 108 -10.30 -14.93 10.59
C ALA A 108 -10.15 -13.85 11.67
N LEU A 109 -10.84 -12.73 11.51
CA LEU A 109 -10.98 -11.69 12.54
C LEU A 109 -12.11 -12.00 13.54
N ASP A 110 -12.93 -13.00 13.21
CA ASP A 110 -14.06 -13.49 14.00
C ASP A 110 -13.56 -14.06 15.35
N GLY A 111 -13.41 -13.21 16.34
CA GLY A 111 -12.81 -13.55 17.63
C GLY A 111 -12.09 -12.39 18.33
N MET A 112 -11.80 -11.30 17.62
CA MET A 112 -11.36 -10.06 18.25
C MET A 112 -12.54 -9.42 18.99
N GLU A 113 -12.34 -8.97 20.24
CA GLU A 113 -13.36 -8.27 21.03
C GLU A 113 -13.71 -6.92 20.38
N ALA A 114 -14.67 -6.94 19.46
CA ALA A 114 -15.28 -5.71 18.96
C ALA A 114 -16.20 -5.14 20.04
N SER A 115 -16.02 -3.86 20.36
CA SER A 115 -17.05 -3.13 21.09
C SER A 115 -18.37 -3.18 20.31
N ALA A 116 -19.51 -3.23 21.02
CA ALA A 116 -20.82 -3.37 20.40
C ALA A 116 -21.05 -2.28 19.34
N GLY A 117 -21.21 -2.70 18.08
CA GLY A 117 -21.45 -1.80 16.94
C GLY A 117 -20.24 -1.48 16.06
N MET A 118 -19.05 -1.97 16.40
CA MET A 118 -17.84 -1.77 15.59
C MET A 118 -17.72 -2.83 14.48
N LEU A 119 -17.51 -2.39 13.23
CA LEU A 119 -17.20 -3.28 12.13
C LEU A 119 -15.73 -3.71 12.21
N LEU A 120 -15.49 -5.01 12.29
CA LEU A 120 -14.16 -5.59 12.15
C LEU A 120 -13.76 -5.55 10.68
N PHE A 121 -12.54 -5.09 10.41
CA PHE A 121 -11.91 -5.24 9.10
C PHE A 121 -10.40 -5.22 9.24
N ALA A 122 -9.73 -5.86 8.28
CA ALA A 122 -8.29 -5.72 8.08
C ALA A 122 -8.03 -4.68 7.00
N ARG A 123 -6.92 -3.93 7.10
CA ARG A 123 -6.46 -2.95 6.09
C ARG A 123 -5.01 -2.56 6.38
N GLY A 124 -4.29 -2.11 5.35
CA GLY A 124 -2.88 -1.79 5.45
C GLY A 124 -2.08 -3.08 5.44
N ILE A 125 -1.28 -3.28 4.39
CA ILE A 125 -0.56 -4.53 4.14
C ILE A 125 0.86 -4.16 3.75
N ALA A 126 1.85 -4.74 4.43
CA ALA A 126 3.25 -4.63 4.04
C ALA A 126 4.03 -5.91 4.37
N GLY A 127 5.05 -6.20 3.57
CA GLY A 127 6.09 -7.16 3.92
C GLY A 127 7.28 -6.43 4.51
N THR A 128 7.85 -6.94 5.61
CA THR A 128 9.03 -6.33 6.28
C THR A 128 9.90 -7.40 6.94
N GLY A 129 11.08 -7.02 7.44
CA GLY A 129 11.96 -7.89 8.22
C GLY A 129 12.36 -9.19 7.55
N LEU A 130 12.43 -9.21 6.21
CA LEU A 130 12.76 -10.36 5.35
C LEU A 130 11.75 -11.53 5.33
N HIS A 131 10.89 -11.67 6.33
CA HIS A 131 10.00 -12.82 6.46
C HIS A 131 8.66 -12.51 7.14
N PHE A 132 8.38 -11.24 7.46
CA PHE A 132 7.11 -10.86 8.08
C PHE A 132 6.14 -10.25 7.09
N VAL A 133 4.87 -10.60 7.23
CA VAL A 133 3.75 -9.86 6.63
C VAL A 133 2.98 -9.19 7.76
N CYS A 134 2.81 -7.88 7.69
CA CYS A 134 2.07 -7.09 8.65
C CYS A 134 0.74 -6.66 8.04
N VAL A 135 -0.35 -6.83 8.80
CA VAL A 135 -1.69 -6.40 8.39
C VAL A 135 -2.38 -5.67 9.53
N GLY A 136 -2.86 -4.46 9.27
CA GLY A 136 -3.58 -3.65 10.25
C GLY A 136 -5.05 -4.07 10.41
N THR A 137 -5.64 -3.72 11.53
CA THR A 137 -7.06 -3.97 11.84
C THR A 137 -7.81 -2.69 12.16
N SER A 138 -9.14 -2.77 12.14
CA SER A 138 -10.00 -1.66 12.53
C SER A 138 -9.91 -1.33 14.02
N THR A 139 -9.41 -2.23 14.86
CA THR A 139 -9.18 -2.00 16.30
C THR A 139 -7.92 -1.18 16.59
N GLY A 140 -7.08 -0.92 15.57
CA GLY A 140 -5.77 -0.29 15.74
C GLY A 140 -4.63 -1.29 16.03
N SER A 141 -4.94 -2.58 16.05
CA SER A 141 -3.92 -3.62 16.17
C SER A 141 -3.22 -3.84 14.83
N VAL A 142 -1.95 -4.25 14.86
CA VAL A 142 -1.23 -4.72 13.66
C VAL A 142 -0.85 -6.17 13.89
N LEU A 143 -1.40 -7.06 13.08
CA LEU A 143 -1.12 -8.50 13.11
C LEU A 143 0.15 -8.76 12.31
N VAL A 144 1.13 -9.43 12.93
CA VAL A 144 2.41 -9.78 12.33
C VAL A 144 2.46 -11.28 12.08
N PHE A 145 2.58 -11.67 10.81
CA PHE A 145 2.65 -13.08 10.40
C PHE A 145 4.07 -13.46 10.02
N ASP A 146 4.60 -14.53 10.61
CA ASP A 146 5.84 -15.17 10.18
C ASP A 146 5.57 -16.02 8.94
N VAL A 147 6.30 -15.72 7.87
CA VAL A 147 6.16 -16.38 6.57
C VAL A 147 7.37 -17.26 6.29
N PRO A 148 7.22 -18.59 6.31
CA PRO A 148 8.31 -19.47 5.93
C PRO A 148 8.60 -19.36 4.43
N ALA A 149 9.85 -19.60 4.06
CA ALA A 149 10.31 -19.58 2.67
C ALA A 149 9.49 -20.48 1.73
N LYS A 150 8.90 -21.56 2.26
CA LYS A 150 8.04 -22.50 1.51
C LYS A 150 6.95 -23.08 2.41
N GLY A 151 5.88 -23.58 1.78
CA GLY A 151 4.81 -24.30 2.47
C GLY A 151 3.68 -23.39 2.99
N THR A 152 2.84 -23.94 3.85
CA THR A 152 1.62 -23.29 4.36
C THR A 152 1.68 -22.98 5.86
N ASN A 153 2.84 -23.17 6.49
CA ASN A 153 3.03 -22.97 7.93
C ASN A 153 3.24 -21.49 8.28
N ILE A 154 2.37 -20.62 7.78
CA ILE A 154 2.33 -19.20 8.17
C ILE A 154 1.68 -19.13 9.55
N THR A 155 2.27 -18.38 10.48
CA THR A 155 1.78 -18.26 11.86
C THR A 155 1.65 -16.80 12.27
N LEU A 156 0.66 -16.50 13.12
CA LEU A 156 0.61 -15.19 13.79
C LEU A 156 1.71 -15.17 14.86
N SER A 157 2.70 -14.30 14.68
CA SER A 157 3.88 -14.19 15.54
C SER A 157 3.68 -13.15 16.64
N GLU A 158 3.19 -11.96 16.30
CA GLU A 158 3.01 -10.84 17.23
C GLU A 158 1.74 -10.02 16.89
N VAL A 159 1.20 -9.31 17.88
CA VAL A 159 0.15 -8.30 17.71
C VAL A 159 0.66 -6.98 18.29
N LEU A 160 0.80 -5.96 17.44
CA LEU A 160 1.28 -4.65 17.85
C LEU A 160 0.11 -3.75 18.23
N GLU A 161 0.07 -3.28 19.48
CA GLU A 161 -1.09 -2.57 20.06
C GLU A 161 -0.72 -1.15 20.51
N GLN A 162 -0.27 -0.33 19.57
CA GLN A 162 0.10 1.07 19.86
C GLN A 162 -0.86 2.11 19.30
N HIS A 163 -1.68 1.76 18.30
CA HIS A 163 -2.72 2.65 17.79
C HIS A 163 -4.02 2.48 18.56
N SER A 164 -4.74 3.60 18.73
CA SER A 164 -6.05 3.67 19.39
C SER A 164 -7.18 3.93 18.38
N SER A 165 -6.88 3.82 17.09
CA SER A 165 -7.80 4.10 15.98
C SER A 165 -7.52 3.12 14.84
N PRO A 166 -8.50 2.88 13.94
CA PRO A 166 -8.35 1.96 12.83
C PRO A 166 -7.08 2.20 12.01
N ILE A 167 -6.34 1.13 11.69
CA ILE A 167 -5.19 1.22 10.78
C ILE A 167 -5.68 1.54 9.37
N THR A 168 -5.07 2.55 8.75
CA THR A 168 -5.44 3.05 7.41
C THR A 168 -4.51 2.55 6.32
N ASP A 169 -3.21 2.50 6.60
CA ASP A 169 -2.18 2.01 5.70
C ASP A 169 -0.91 1.59 6.47
N ILE A 170 -0.09 0.77 5.83
CA ILE A 170 1.22 0.35 6.35
C ILE A 170 2.25 0.54 5.23
N GLY A 171 3.39 1.14 5.57
CA GLY A 171 4.56 1.25 4.69
C GLY A 171 5.72 0.49 5.28
N ALA A 172 6.50 -0.17 4.44
CA ALA A 172 7.75 -0.80 4.84
C ALA A 172 8.90 -0.28 3.97
N GLU A 173 10.12 -0.35 4.49
CA GLU A 173 11.32 -0.14 3.66
C GLU A 173 11.40 -1.20 2.57
N LEU A 174 11.80 -0.76 1.38
CA LEU A 174 11.94 -1.64 0.21
C LEU A 174 13.37 -2.20 0.07
N CYS A 175 14.31 -1.68 0.85
CA CYS A 175 15.70 -2.13 0.87
C CYS A 175 16.01 -2.86 2.17
N GLU A 176 16.94 -3.81 2.12
CA GLU A 176 17.44 -4.47 3.33
C GLU A 176 18.04 -3.42 4.27
N GLN A 177 17.50 -3.36 5.49
CA GLN A 177 18.03 -2.54 6.56
C GLN A 177 18.71 -3.43 7.60
N PRO A 178 19.67 -2.89 8.38
CA PRO A 178 20.15 -3.56 9.57
C PRO A 178 18.99 -3.93 10.49
N GLU A 179 19.10 -5.07 11.18
CA GLU A 179 18.09 -5.50 12.14
C GLU A 179 17.81 -4.42 13.19
N GLY A 180 16.54 -4.16 13.48
CA GLY A 180 16.09 -3.13 14.41
C GLY A 180 16.14 -1.69 13.89
N ALA A 181 16.55 -1.46 12.63
CA ALA A 181 16.38 -0.17 11.98
C ALA A 181 14.90 0.10 11.70
N ALA A 182 14.52 1.37 11.55
CA ALA A 182 13.17 1.77 11.19
C ALA A 182 12.81 1.25 9.79
N ASP A 183 12.05 0.17 9.73
CA ASP A 183 11.73 -0.55 8.50
C ASP A 183 10.23 -0.76 8.29
N LEU A 184 9.40 -0.38 9.28
CA LEU A 184 7.95 -0.41 9.18
C LEU A 184 7.36 0.87 9.77
N VAL A 185 6.36 1.43 9.09
CA VAL A 185 5.54 2.53 9.57
C VAL A 185 4.07 2.20 9.41
N THR A 186 3.30 2.40 10.47
CA THR A 186 1.86 2.14 10.51
C THR A 186 1.13 3.47 10.71
N ALA A 187 0.05 3.69 9.98
CA ALA A 187 -0.77 4.89 10.07
C ALA A 187 -2.19 4.54 10.53
N ASP A 188 -2.82 5.44 11.29
CA ASP A 188 -4.21 5.28 11.70
C ASP A 188 -5.12 6.45 11.28
N ASP A 189 -6.42 6.24 11.52
CA ASP A 189 -7.48 7.17 11.16
C ASP A 189 -7.44 8.48 11.96
N SER A 190 -6.79 8.49 13.13
CA SER A 190 -6.54 9.72 13.90
C SER A 190 -5.33 10.51 13.40
N GLY A 191 -4.63 9.99 12.38
CA GLY A 191 -3.44 10.59 11.81
C GLY A 191 -2.16 10.37 12.62
N ALA A 192 -2.18 9.48 13.61
CA ALA A 192 -0.97 9.06 14.31
C ALA A 192 -0.17 8.06 13.47
N LEU A 193 1.15 8.08 13.65
CA LEU A 193 2.07 7.15 13.00
C LEU A 193 2.89 6.44 14.07
N CYS A 194 3.03 5.12 13.96
CA CYS A 194 3.99 4.35 14.76
C CYS A 194 5.08 3.82 13.84
N VAL A 195 6.33 3.99 14.25
CA VAL A 195 7.50 3.53 13.52
C VAL A 195 8.12 2.38 14.29
N TRP A 196 8.43 1.31 13.58
CA TRP A 196 8.89 0.06 14.15
C TRP A 196 10.19 -0.36 13.49
N GLY A 197 11.01 -1.07 14.28
CA GLY A 197 12.09 -1.88 13.74
C GLY A 197 11.77 -3.35 13.93
N SER A 198 11.87 -4.11 12.85
CA SER A 198 11.76 -5.57 12.89
C SER A 198 13.06 -6.24 13.36
N GLY A 199 12.92 -7.42 13.95
CA GLY A 199 13.98 -8.28 14.47
C GLY A 199 13.37 -9.56 15.02
N GLU A 200 13.95 -10.15 16.08
CA GLU A 200 13.30 -11.25 16.82
C GLU A 200 11.90 -10.87 17.32
N THR A 201 11.73 -9.62 17.75
CA THR A 201 10.43 -9.00 18.05
C THR A 201 10.38 -7.59 17.50
N PHE A 202 9.18 -7.08 17.22
CA PHE A 202 9.03 -5.70 16.78
C PHE A 202 9.27 -4.73 17.94
N ARG A 203 10.02 -3.66 17.68
CA ARG A 203 10.26 -2.60 18.65
C ARG A 203 9.70 -1.29 18.14
N LEU A 204 8.90 -0.63 18.97
CA LEU A 204 8.47 0.74 18.71
C LEU A 204 9.68 1.67 18.83
N ILE A 205 10.06 2.31 17.73
CA ILE A 205 11.17 3.27 17.65
C ILE A 205 10.67 4.66 18.04
N THR A 206 9.59 5.10 17.40
CA THR A 206 8.98 6.40 17.68
C THR A 206 7.48 6.36 17.40
N LYS A 207 6.75 7.23 18.08
CA LYS A 207 5.33 7.48 17.85
C LYS A 207 5.14 8.95 17.53
N ILE A 208 4.69 9.22 16.31
CA ILE A 208 4.32 10.55 15.86
C ILE A 208 2.85 10.73 16.25
N PRO A 209 2.53 11.73 17.10
CA PRO A 209 1.19 11.90 17.64
C PRO A 209 0.16 12.23 16.55
N THR A 210 -1.10 12.12 16.94
CA THR A 210 -2.27 12.41 16.09
C THR A 210 -2.13 13.75 15.37
N SER A 211 -2.62 13.79 14.14
CA SER A 211 -2.75 15.01 13.34
C SER A 211 -4.21 15.48 13.39
N ASP A 212 -4.47 16.74 13.06
CA ASP A 212 -5.84 17.26 12.94
C ASP A 212 -6.67 16.61 11.81
N CYS A 213 -6.13 15.61 11.10
CA CYS A 213 -6.72 14.94 9.95
C CYS A 213 -6.23 13.49 9.86
N THR A 214 -7.07 12.59 9.33
CA THR A 214 -6.72 11.20 8.97
C THR A 214 -5.47 11.14 8.10
N CYS A 215 -4.54 10.25 8.44
CA CYS A 215 -3.47 9.82 7.54
C CYS A 215 -4.01 8.65 6.72
N SER A 216 -4.17 8.82 5.40
CA SER A 216 -4.79 7.80 4.53
C SER A 216 -3.82 6.89 3.83
N SER A 217 -2.58 7.32 3.65
CA SER A 217 -1.55 6.47 3.07
C SER A 217 -0.18 6.86 3.58
N VAL A 218 0.68 5.86 3.80
CA VAL A 218 2.02 6.05 4.31
C VAL A 218 3.01 5.19 3.55
N LYS A 219 4.22 5.71 3.36
CA LYS A 219 5.34 5.05 2.70
C LYS A 219 6.64 5.39 3.42
N LEU A 220 7.63 4.51 3.34
CA LEU A 220 8.93 4.64 4.00
C LEU A 220 10.04 4.48 2.95
N TRP A 221 11.02 5.38 2.97
CA TRP A 221 12.12 5.41 2.01
C TRP A 221 13.40 5.93 2.65
N ASN A 222 14.39 5.07 2.81
CA ASN A 222 15.69 5.42 3.38
C ASN A 222 15.58 6.23 4.68
N GLY A 223 14.74 5.78 5.61
CA GLY A 223 14.50 6.46 6.89
C GLY A 223 13.62 7.72 6.81
N VAL A 224 13.00 7.98 5.65
CA VAL A 224 12.03 9.07 5.45
C VAL A 224 10.62 8.50 5.33
N ILE A 225 9.73 8.94 6.19
CA ILE A 225 8.29 8.63 6.12
C ILE A 225 7.62 9.68 5.25
N ALA A 226 6.90 9.24 4.22
CA ALA A 226 5.97 10.08 3.47
C ALA A 226 4.54 9.72 3.87
N ALA A 227 3.85 10.65 4.53
CA ALA A 227 2.47 10.49 4.99
C ALA A 227 1.53 11.44 4.24
N GLY A 228 0.46 10.87 3.68
CA GLY A 228 -0.59 11.59 2.95
C GLY A 228 -1.85 11.72 3.78
N TYR A 229 -2.42 12.92 3.84
CA TYR A 229 -3.53 13.26 4.72
C TYR A 229 -4.82 13.60 3.98
N GLY A 230 -5.94 13.50 4.69
CA GLY A 230 -7.28 13.83 4.18
C GLY A 230 -7.49 15.28 3.76
N ASN A 231 -6.65 16.20 4.24
CA ASN A 231 -6.65 17.61 3.83
C ASN A 231 -5.80 17.90 2.57
N GLY A 232 -5.27 16.87 1.91
CA GLY A 232 -4.45 17.02 0.72
C GLY A 232 -2.97 17.34 0.97
N GLN A 233 -2.53 17.34 2.24
CA GLN A 233 -1.12 17.54 2.58
C GLN A 233 -0.32 16.24 2.49
N ILE A 234 0.91 16.37 2.00
CA ILE A 234 1.97 15.37 2.20
C ILE A 234 2.92 15.94 3.25
N ARG A 235 3.19 15.15 4.30
CA ARG A 235 4.20 15.48 5.31
C ARG A 235 5.30 14.44 5.28
N LEU A 236 6.53 14.92 5.38
CA LEU A 236 7.72 14.10 5.43
C LEU A 236 8.32 14.13 6.82
N TYR A 237 8.48 12.96 7.42
CA TYR A 237 9.07 12.81 8.74
C TYR A 237 10.36 12.00 8.65
N GLU A 238 11.29 12.29 9.55
CA GLU A 238 12.42 11.42 9.82
C GLU A 238 11.95 10.23 10.67
N ALA A 239 12.21 9.01 10.24
CA ALA A 239 11.74 7.80 10.91
C ALA A 239 12.38 7.55 12.28
N ALA A 240 13.64 7.95 12.47
CA ALA A 240 14.37 7.71 13.72
C ALA A 240 13.78 8.48 14.92
N HIS A 241 13.40 9.74 14.70
CA HIS A 241 12.97 10.65 15.77
C HIS A 241 11.52 11.10 15.64
N GLY A 242 10.89 10.89 14.48
CA GLY A 242 9.53 11.38 14.19
C GLY A 242 9.48 12.88 13.88
N THR A 243 10.62 13.51 13.60
CA THR A 243 10.72 14.95 13.33
C THR A 243 10.13 15.28 11.98
N LEU A 244 9.20 16.25 11.92
CA LEU A 244 8.69 16.79 10.66
C LEU A 244 9.82 17.55 9.93
N ARG A 245 10.21 17.07 8.75
CA ARG A 245 11.29 17.66 7.94
C ARG A 245 10.74 18.53 6.80
N ALA A 246 9.60 18.16 6.22
CA ALA A 246 8.97 18.95 5.16
C ALA A 246 7.45 18.74 5.10
N GLN A 247 6.73 19.72 4.56
CA GLN A 247 5.30 19.64 4.30
C GLN A 247 4.97 20.35 2.99
N VAL A 248 4.06 19.76 2.20
CA VAL A 248 3.55 20.36 0.97
C VAL A 248 2.03 20.20 0.89
N ASN A 249 1.35 21.27 0.45
CA ASN A 249 -0.06 21.23 0.07
C ASN A 249 -0.15 20.61 -1.33
N ALA A 250 -0.14 19.28 -1.38
CA ALA A 250 -0.01 18.53 -2.63
C ALA A 250 -1.31 18.51 -3.44
N HIS A 251 -2.46 18.44 -2.78
CA HIS A 251 -3.77 18.29 -3.39
C HIS A 251 -4.80 19.20 -2.70
N ALA A 252 -5.90 19.50 -3.39
CA ALA A 252 -7.00 20.28 -2.82
C ALA A 252 -7.99 19.42 -2.01
N ARG A 253 -7.86 18.09 -2.09
CA ARG A 253 -8.75 17.09 -1.50
C ARG A 253 -7.95 15.90 -0.97
N TRP A 254 -8.67 14.91 -0.45
CA TRP A 254 -8.12 13.73 0.20
C TRP A 254 -7.16 12.96 -0.72
N ILE A 255 -5.94 12.70 -0.24
CA ILE A 255 -4.97 11.81 -0.90
C ILE A 255 -5.42 10.35 -0.72
N TYR A 256 -5.72 9.67 -1.81
CA TYR A 256 -6.22 8.29 -1.79
C TYR A 256 -5.14 7.24 -2.00
N ALA A 257 -4.00 7.61 -2.59
CA ALA A 257 -2.87 6.73 -2.77
C ALA A 257 -1.56 7.50 -2.72
N LEU A 258 -0.59 6.96 -1.98
CA LEU A 258 0.83 7.26 -2.13
C LEU A 258 1.57 6.03 -2.61
N ASP A 259 2.62 6.24 -3.40
CA ASP A 259 3.56 5.17 -3.77
C ASP A 259 4.98 5.71 -3.98
N LEU A 260 5.99 4.84 -3.86
CA LEU A 260 7.39 5.21 -3.99
C LEU A 260 8.08 4.44 -5.12
N ALA A 261 8.95 5.14 -5.83
CA ALA A 261 9.94 4.55 -6.71
C ALA A 261 11.30 4.54 -5.98
N PRO A 262 11.71 3.43 -5.35
CA PRO A 262 12.83 3.41 -4.42
C PRO A 262 14.18 3.78 -5.04
N LEU A 263 14.42 3.46 -6.32
CA LEU A 263 15.71 3.70 -6.97
C LEU A 263 15.91 5.16 -7.38
N SER A 264 14.82 5.89 -7.63
CA SER A 264 14.88 7.28 -8.08
C SER A 264 14.47 8.30 -7.01
N GLY A 265 13.95 7.83 -5.87
CA GLY A 265 13.42 8.71 -4.82
C GLY A 265 12.21 9.49 -5.29
N LYS A 266 11.40 8.95 -6.21
CA LYS A 266 10.16 9.59 -6.62
C LYS A 266 9.01 9.14 -5.72
N LEU A 267 8.14 10.08 -5.38
CA LEU A 267 6.87 9.84 -4.70
C LEU A 267 5.73 10.12 -5.67
N LEU A 268 4.79 9.19 -5.77
CA LEU A 268 3.53 9.35 -6.49
C LEU A 268 2.44 9.70 -5.48
N SER A 269 1.61 10.68 -5.79
CA SER A 269 0.40 10.96 -5.05
C SER A 269 -0.80 11.07 -5.98
N ALA A 270 -1.91 10.48 -5.57
CA ALA A 270 -3.18 10.60 -6.27
C ALA A 270 -4.31 10.88 -5.27
N ALA A 271 -5.24 11.73 -5.67
CA ALA A 271 -6.26 12.24 -4.77
C ALA A 271 -7.65 12.31 -5.41
N GLU A 272 -8.64 12.57 -4.56
CA GLU A 272 -10.02 12.82 -4.92
C GLU A 272 -10.20 14.02 -5.88
N ASP A 273 -9.22 14.92 -5.94
CA ASP A 273 -9.23 16.07 -6.87
C ASP A 273 -8.97 15.70 -8.34
N SER A 274 -8.92 14.40 -8.67
CA SER A 274 -8.64 13.84 -10.01
C SER A 274 -7.23 14.11 -10.53
N PHE A 275 -6.33 14.63 -9.70
CA PHE A 275 -4.93 14.81 -10.06
C PHE A 275 -4.05 13.67 -9.56
N VAL A 276 -3.09 13.30 -10.40
CA VAL A 276 -1.91 12.53 -10.02
C VAL A 276 -0.69 13.45 -10.09
N ARG A 277 0.15 13.41 -9.07
CA ARG A 277 1.38 14.21 -9.00
C ARG A 277 2.57 13.31 -8.72
N VAL A 278 3.69 13.63 -9.38
CA VAL A 278 4.98 12.99 -9.13
C VAL A 278 5.88 14.03 -8.47
N TRP A 279 6.52 13.62 -7.38
CA TRP A 279 7.45 14.40 -6.59
C TRP A 279 8.82 13.73 -6.59
N GLY A 280 9.88 14.52 -6.49
CA GLY A 280 11.23 14.04 -6.19
C GLY A 280 11.54 14.31 -4.73
N LEU A 281 11.98 13.28 -4.01
CA LEU A 281 12.49 13.33 -2.65
C LEU A 281 14.02 13.35 -2.70
N ARG A 282 14.65 14.30 -2.02
CA ARG A 282 16.12 14.39 -1.97
C ARG A 282 16.59 14.71 -0.57
N HIS A 283 17.53 13.90 -0.10
CA HIS A 283 18.29 14.19 1.10
C HIS A 283 19.55 14.98 0.74
N LYS A 284 19.70 16.19 1.28
CA LYS A 284 20.92 16.99 1.15
C LYS A 284 21.83 16.73 2.33
N ALA A 285 22.85 15.90 2.11
CA ALA A 285 23.77 15.46 3.16
C ALA A 285 24.61 16.62 3.74
N ASP A 286 24.86 17.67 2.96
CA ASP A 286 25.60 18.86 3.37
C ASP A 286 24.82 19.72 4.38
N THR A 287 23.49 19.73 4.29
CA THR A 287 22.62 20.57 5.13
C THR A 287 21.69 19.78 6.06
N ASP A 288 21.76 18.45 6.06
CA ASP A 288 20.81 17.54 6.74
C ASP A 288 19.34 17.90 6.46
N SER A 289 19.05 18.37 5.24
CA SER A 289 17.72 18.84 4.86
C SER A 289 17.06 17.89 3.87
N LEU A 290 15.80 17.59 4.11
CA LEU A 290 14.96 16.82 3.20
C LEU A 290 14.13 17.75 2.33
N GLU A 291 14.25 17.61 1.02
CA GLU A 291 13.50 18.39 0.05
C GLU A 291 12.48 17.54 -0.70
N ILE A 292 11.29 18.11 -0.90
CA ILE A 292 10.26 17.59 -1.80
C ILE A 292 10.05 18.57 -2.94
N THR A 293 10.26 18.11 -4.17
CA THR A 293 10.13 18.94 -5.38
C THR A 293 9.06 18.38 -6.29
N HIS A 294 8.16 19.22 -6.77
CA HIS A 294 7.20 18.82 -7.81
C HIS A 294 7.95 18.49 -9.12
N CYS A 295 7.60 17.37 -9.75
CA CYS A 295 8.19 16.92 -11.01
C CYS A 295 7.16 16.86 -12.15
N HIS A 296 5.94 16.43 -11.86
CA HIS A 296 4.90 16.27 -12.88
C HIS A 296 3.50 16.31 -12.26
N THR A 297 2.53 16.76 -13.06
CA THR A 297 1.10 16.69 -12.75
C THR A 297 0.38 16.17 -13.97
N GLU A 298 -0.54 15.24 -13.73
CA GLU A 298 -1.48 14.73 -14.71
C GLU A 298 -2.90 14.85 -14.15
N CYS A 299 -3.87 15.23 -14.99
CA CYS A 299 -5.28 15.26 -14.63
C CYS A 299 -5.98 14.08 -15.30
N VAL A 300 -6.51 13.16 -14.51
CA VAL A 300 -7.31 12.04 -15.03
C VAL A 300 -8.75 12.52 -15.12
N THR A 301 -9.11 13.06 -16.28
CA THR A 301 -10.41 13.72 -16.49
C THR A 301 -11.59 12.79 -16.28
N ASP A 302 -12.69 13.34 -15.78
CA ASP A 302 -14.00 12.67 -15.65
C ASP A 302 -13.97 11.39 -14.81
N THR A 303 -13.05 11.32 -13.83
CA THR A 303 -12.85 10.13 -13.01
C THR A 303 -12.38 10.50 -11.61
N GLN A 304 -13.03 9.93 -10.59
CA GLN A 304 -12.50 9.92 -9.23
C GLN A 304 -11.42 8.84 -9.16
N ILE A 305 -10.17 9.22 -8.91
CA ILE A 305 -9.06 8.25 -8.78
C ILE A 305 -9.30 7.39 -7.54
N CYS A 306 -8.93 6.11 -7.57
CA CYS A 306 -9.05 5.22 -6.40
C CYS A 306 -7.76 4.45 -6.07
N GLY A 307 -6.80 4.45 -6.98
CA GLY A 307 -5.49 3.85 -6.76
C GLY A 307 -4.46 4.41 -7.73
N ALA A 308 -3.21 4.51 -7.28
CA ALA A 308 -2.08 4.89 -8.12
C ALA A 308 -0.80 4.22 -7.61
N ARG A 309 -0.02 3.62 -8.53
CA ARG A 309 1.24 2.93 -8.21
C ARG A 309 2.26 3.12 -9.33
N PHE A 310 3.53 3.23 -8.99
CA PHE A 310 4.59 3.07 -9.98
C PHE A 310 4.61 1.63 -10.50
N CYS A 311 4.97 1.47 -11.77
CA CYS A 311 5.08 0.16 -12.41
C CYS A 311 6.52 -0.38 -12.39
N ASN A 312 7.47 0.42 -11.91
CA ASN A 312 8.87 0.06 -11.85
C ASN A 312 9.59 0.87 -10.76
N PRO A 313 10.71 0.35 -10.22
CA PRO A 313 11.40 0.98 -9.11
C PRO A 313 12.14 2.28 -9.47
N GLU A 314 12.38 2.54 -10.76
CA GLU A 314 12.92 3.81 -11.28
C GLU A 314 11.85 4.91 -11.36
N GLY A 315 10.57 4.54 -11.28
CA GLY A 315 9.43 5.44 -11.40
C GLY A 315 9.35 6.07 -12.78
N THR A 316 9.76 5.37 -13.85
CA THR A 316 9.59 5.83 -15.24
C THR A 316 8.21 5.51 -15.78
N ALA A 317 7.43 4.64 -15.12
CA ALA A 317 6.04 4.37 -15.46
C ALA A 317 5.17 4.29 -14.21
N PHE A 318 3.91 4.69 -14.32
CA PHE A 318 2.91 4.52 -13.27
C PHE A 318 1.54 4.17 -13.83
N ALA A 319 0.71 3.57 -13.00
CA ALA A 319 -0.63 3.10 -13.29
C ALA A 319 -1.64 3.77 -12.36
N VAL A 320 -2.86 3.96 -12.86
CA VAL A 320 -3.97 4.60 -12.13
C VAL A 320 -5.25 3.79 -12.34
N THR A 321 -6.01 3.59 -11.27
CA THR A 321 -7.39 3.10 -11.34
C THR A 321 -8.37 4.21 -10.97
N GLY A 322 -9.52 4.20 -11.63
CA GLY A 322 -10.62 5.12 -11.37
C GLY A 322 -11.84 4.40 -10.82
N PHE A 323 -12.60 5.08 -9.97
CA PHE A 323 -13.87 4.59 -9.46
C PHE A 323 -14.81 4.26 -10.62
N GLU A 324 -15.38 3.05 -10.59
CA GLU A 324 -16.26 2.50 -11.64
C GLU A 324 -15.60 2.28 -13.02
N LEU A 325 -14.31 2.59 -13.21
CA LEU A 325 -13.60 2.28 -14.44
C LEU A 325 -13.24 0.80 -14.53
N ASN A 326 -13.37 0.25 -15.73
CA ASN A 326 -12.98 -1.10 -16.11
C ASN A 326 -11.64 -1.13 -16.86
N GLU A 327 -10.76 -0.18 -16.58
CA GLU A 327 -9.41 -0.12 -17.14
C GLU A 327 -8.41 0.39 -16.09
N ILE A 328 -7.16 0.00 -16.26
CA ILE A 328 -6.00 0.59 -15.59
C ILE A 328 -5.33 1.52 -16.60
N ILE A 329 -5.29 2.81 -16.26
CA ILE A 329 -4.68 3.83 -17.11
C ILE A 329 -3.18 3.82 -16.85
N LEU A 330 -2.38 3.64 -17.91
CA LEU A 330 -0.93 3.60 -17.83
C LEU A 330 -0.31 4.92 -18.32
N TYR A 331 0.77 5.31 -17.67
CA TYR A 331 1.57 6.47 -18.03
C TYR A 331 3.05 6.10 -18.05
N HIS A 332 3.76 6.55 -19.08
CA HIS A 332 5.20 6.33 -19.23
C HIS A 332 5.95 7.65 -19.42
N GLN A 333 7.15 7.73 -18.87
CA GLN A 333 8.04 8.88 -18.99
C GLN A 333 8.62 8.95 -20.41
N VAL A 334 8.42 10.11 -21.05
CA VAL A 334 9.03 10.54 -22.30
C VAL A 334 10.18 11.49 -22.01
#